data_AF-A0A820ZVY5-F1
#
_entry.id   AF-A0A820ZVY5-F1
#
_cell.length_a   1.000
_cell.length_b   1.000
_cell.length_c   1.000
_cell.angle_alpha   90.00
_cell.angle_beta   90.00
_cell.angle_gamma   90.00
#
_symmetry.space_group_name_H-M   'P 1'
#
loop_
_entity.id
_entity.type
_entity.pdbx_description
1 polymer ?
#
loop_
_entity_poly.entity_id
_entity_poly.type
_entity_poly.pdbx_seq_one_letter_code
_entity_poly.pdbx_strand_id
1 'polypeptide(L)'
;MLNCSFNGPHFDADKVFQPWLSQNPKPTFYSVFNYTQSDISRVLGMPFPVVNREHILSSMTINITEAMLDVILDFQPNSTLDIGSWTEIVYLHNTNKDKNTAYAFPDIAFDIVPGISWKNPDYDPYARQMSEKFLGKLIDAAAPTKSIVGAYINHIDPYLRDWQTMYYRNNWDRLRDVQTKWDPTWYFRFPRGIPPRK
;
A
#
# COMPACT_ATOMS: atom_id res chain seq x y z
N MET A 1 -12.67 13.46 3.39
CA MET A 1 -13.62 13.03 2.36
C MET A 1 -13.33 11.57 2.08
N LEU A 2 -14.32 10.68 2.21
CA LEU A 2 -14.16 9.28 1.84
C LEU A 2 -14.84 9.06 0.50
N ASN A 3 -14.10 8.48 -0.44
CA ASN A 3 -14.63 8.07 -1.74
C ASN A 3 -14.67 6.54 -1.79
N CYS A 4 -15.79 5.98 -2.19
CA CYS A 4 -15.96 4.53 -2.38
C CYS A 4 -16.43 4.26 -3.80
N SER A 5 -16.00 3.13 -4.37
CA SER A 5 -16.48 2.66 -5.66
C SER A 5 -16.98 1.22 -5.53
N PHE A 6 -18.01 0.88 -6.29
CA PHE A 6 -18.56 -0.47 -6.36
C PHE A 6 -18.46 -0.94 -7.81
N ASN A 7 -17.71 -2.01 -8.03
CA ASN A 7 -17.59 -2.64 -9.34
C ASN A 7 -18.65 -3.75 -9.45
N GLY A 8 -19.84 -3.37 -9.91
CA GLY A 8 -20.98 -4.27 -10.09
C GLY A 8 -22.15 -3.55 -10.74
N PRO A 9 -23.32 -4.20 -10.84
CA PRO A 9 -24.51 -3.58 -11.39
C PRO A 9 -24.88 -2.32 -10.59
N HIS A 10 -25.07 -1.19 -11.27
CA HIS A 10 -25.32 0.10 -10.61
C HIS A 10 -26.52 0.06 -9.64
N PHE A 11 -27.57 -0.70 -9.99
CA PHE A 11 -28.77 -0.85 -9.14
C PHE A 11 -28.51 -1.58 -7.81
N ASP A 12 -27.39 -2.28 -7.66
CA ASP A 12 -27.00 -2.92 -6.40
C ASP A 12 -26.22 -1.97 -5.48
N ALA A 13 -25.79 -0.80 -5.95
CA ALA A 13 -24.92 0.11 -5.21
C ALA A 13 -25.54 0.54 -3.87
N ASP A 14 -26.82 0.91 -3.85
CA ASP A 14 -27.51 1.26 -2.61
C ASP A 14 -27.50 0.08 -1.64
N LYS A 15 -27.89 -1.11 -2.09
CA LYS A 15 -27.89 -2.30 -1.23
C LYS A 15 -26.52 -2.58 -0.62
N VAL A 16 -25.44 -2.33 -1.35
CA VAL A 16 -24.06 -2.52 -0.88
C VAL A 16 -23.66 -1.46 0.14
N PHE A 17 -23.95 -0.17 -0.12
CA PHE A 17 -23.47 0.92 0.72
C PHE A 17 -24.40 1.30 1.88
N GLN A 18 -25.71 1.05 1.79
CA GLN A 18 -26.69 1.45 2.80
C GLN A 18 -26.35 0.96 4.22
N PRO A 19 -25.88 -0.28 4.45
CA PRO A 19 -25.46 -0.70 5.79
C PRO A 19 -24.35 0.18 6.37
N TRP A 20 -23.42 0.62 5.53
CA TRP A 20 -22.28 1.44 5.93
C TRP A 20 -22.69 2.91 6.14
N LEU A 21 -23.49 3.46 5.23
CA LEU A 21 -24.06 4.82 5.34
C LEU A 21 -24.97 4.99 6.56
N SER A 22 -25.50 3.88 7.09
CA SER A 22 -26.35 3.87 8.28
C SER A 22 -25.57 3.84 9.60
N GLN A 23 -24.28 3.53 9.58
CA GLN A 23 -23.45 3.48 10.79
C GLN A 23 -23.11 4.88 11.30
N ASN A 24 -22.95 5.00 12.62
CA ASN A 24 -22.49 6.25 13.23
C ASN A 24 -20.97 6.33 13.23
N PRO A 25 -20.37 7.51 12.97
CA PRO A 25 -21.04 8.75 12.56
C PRO A 25 -21.53 8.67 11.11
N LYS A 26 -22.78 9.08 10.87
CA LYS A 26 -23.35 9.12 9.52
C LYS A 26 -22.66 10.21 8.69
N PRO A 27 -22.43 9.98 7.39
CA PRO A 27 -21.95 11.04 6.51
C PRO A 27 -22.98 12.18 6.47
N THR A 28 -22.51 13.42 6.54
CA THR A 28 -23.34 14.62 6.42
C THR A 28 -23.84 14.85 5.01
N PHE A 29 -23.15 14.27 4.01
CA PHE A 29 -23.51 14.32 2.59
C PHE A 29 -22.89 13.12 1.87
N TYR A 30 -23.61 12.53 0.91
CA TYR A 30 -23.05 11.56 -0.03
C TYR A 30 -23.75 11.68 -1.39
N SER A 31 -23.01 11.34 -2.46
CA SER A 31 -23.52 11.26 -3.82
C SER A 31 -23.08 9.95 -4.44
N VAL A 32 -23.95 9.33 -5.25
CA VAL A 32 -23.60 8.14 -6.04
C VAL A 32 -23.54 8.55 -7.51
N PHE A 33 -22.40 8.28 -8.13
CA PHE A 33 -22.17 8.56 -9.55
C PHE A 33 -22.07 7.24 -10.32
N ASN A 34 -22.55 7.23 -11.57
CA ASN A 34 -22.35 6.12 -12.48
C ASN A 34 -21.18 6.47 -13.41
N TYR A 35 -20.14 5.64 -13.38
CA TYR A 35 -18.95 5.81 -14.19
C TYR A 35 -18.71 4.55 -15.01
N THR A 36 -18.28 4.71 -16.25
CA THR A 36 -17.68 3.58 -16.96
C THR A 36 -16.36 3.21 -16.31
N GLN A 37 -15.89 1.98 -16.53
CA GLN A 37 -14.54 1.59 -16.08
C GLN A 37 -13.47 2.55 -16.62
N SER A 38 -13.63 3.06 -17.85
CA SER A 38 -12.70 4.05 -18.42
C SER A 38 -12.74 5.39 -17.69
N ASP A 39 -13.91 5.83 -17.22
CA ASP A 39 -14.02 7.08 -16.46
C ASP A 39 -13.37 6.92 -15.09
N ILE A 40 -13.61 5.79 -14.40
CA ILE A 40 -12.96 5.48 -13.13
C ILE A 40 -11.44 5.50 -13.28
N SER A 41 -10.87 4.88 -14.32
CA SER A 41 -9.43 4.91 -14.56
C SER A 41 -8.87 6.31 -14.78
N ARG A 42 -9.66 7.25 -15.30
CA ARG A 42 -9.24 8.65 -15.46
C ARG A 42 -9.37 9.43 -14.15
N VAL A 43 -10.42 9.18 -13.38
CA VAL A 43 -10.68 9.84 -12.09
C VAL A 43 -9.72 9.36 -11.01
N LEU A 44 -9.53 8.05 -10.87
CA LEU A 44 -8.56 7.43 -9.94
C LEU A 44 -7.12 7.52 -10.45
N GLY A 45 -6.93 7.66 -11.77
CA GLY A 45 -5.62 7.87 -12.37
C GLY A 45 -5.12 9.32 -12.28
N MET A 46 -5.92 10.24 -11.72
CA MET A 46 -5.41 11.56 -11.36
C MET A 46 -4.46 11.39 -10.17
N PRO A 47 -3.18 11.80 -10.30
CA PRO A 47 -2.25 11.75 -9.17
C PRO A 47 -2.82 12.54 -8.01
N PHE A 48 -2.52 12.10 -6.79
CA PHE A 48 -2.81 12.83 -5.58
C PHE A 48 -2.41 14.31 -5.76
N PRO A 49 -3.15 15.27 -5.16
CA PRO A 49 -3.18 16.69 -5.56
C PRO A 49 -1.86 17.48 -5.53
N VAL A 50 -0.73 16.87 -5.18
CA VAL A 50 0.59 17.51 -5.10
C VAL A 50 1.54 16.91 -6.14
N VAL A 51 1.34 17.33 -7.38
CA VAL A 51 2.14 16.85 -8.52
C VAL A 51 3.55 17.41 -8.42
N ASN A 52 4.55 16.56 -8.11
CA ASN A 52 5.95 16.59 -8.58
C ASN A 52 6.88 15.65 -7.76
N ARG A 53 6.59 15.39 -6.48
CA ARG A 53 7.43 14.54 -5.60
C ARG A 53 6.56 13.73 -4.66
N GLU A 54 6.84 12.44 -4.57
CA GLU A 54 6.09 11.51 -3.73
C GLU A 54 7.03 10.49 -3.08
N HIS A 55 6.64 10.00 -1.91
CA HIS A 55 7.23 8.85 -1.26
C HIS A 55 6.11 7.96 -0.74
N ILE A 56 6.07 6.72 -1.25
CA ILE A 56 5.01 5.75 -0.98
C ILE A 56 5.68 4.47 -0.51
N LEU A 57 5.21 3.95 0.62
CA LEU A 57 5.68 2.71 1.23
C LEU A 57 4.50 1.73 1.34
N SER A 58 4.78 0.47 1.67
CA SER A 58 3.77 -0.57 1.85
C SER A 58 4.06 -1.41 3.09
N SER A 59 3.00 -1.87 3.74
CA SER A 59 3.03 -2.84 4.83
C SER A 59 1.86 -3.80 4.70
N MET A 60 2.15 -5.02 4.25
CA MET A 60 1.18 -6.08 4.13
C MET A 60 0.96 -6.74 5.50
N THR A 61 -0.31 -6.86 5.89
CA THR A 61 -0.69 -7.34 7.21
C THR A 61 -1.84 -8.37 7.15
N ILE A 62 -1.82 -9.32 8.08
CA ILE A 62 -2.88 -10.35 8.23
C ILE A 62 -4.10 -9.84 9.01
N ASN A 63 -3.95 -8.77 9.77
CA ASN A 63 -5.03 -8.07 10.48
C ASN A 63 -4.60 -6.63 10.83
N ILE A 64 -5.54 -5.80 11.29
CA ILE A 64 -5.22 -4.48 11.84
C ILE A 64 -5.65 -4.48 13.31
N THR A 65 -4.72 -4.17 14.21
CA THR A 65 -4.98 -4.07 15.66
C THR A 65 -5.37 -2.65 16.05
N GLU A 66 -5.93 -2.45 17.24
CA GLU A 66 -6.23 -1.11 17.77
C GLU A 66 -4.97 -0.23 17.86
N ALA A 67 -3.85 -0.79 18.34
CA ALA A 67 -2.57 -0.07 18.39
C ALA A 67 -2.08 0.36 16.99
N MET A 68 -2.33 -0.44 15.95
CA MET A 68 -2.02 -0.05 14.57
C MET A 68 -2.98 1.05 14.09
N LEU A 69 -4.26 0.99 14.45
CA LEU A 69 -5.23 2.03 14.11
C LEU A 69 -4.84 3.38 14.71
N ASP A 70 -4.38 3.42 15.97
CA ASP A 70 -3.91 4.65 16.59
C ASP A 70 -2.78 5.29 15.78
N VAL A 71 -1.81 4.49 15.34
CA VAL A 71 -0.71 4.96 14.48
C VAL A 71 -1.22 5.48 13.14
N ILE A 72 -2.15 4.76 12.50
CA ILE A 72 -2.76 5.15 11.22
C ILE A 72 -3.50 6.47 11.33
N LEU A 73 -4.30 6.65 12.38
CA LEU A 73 -5.11 7.85 12.60
C LEU A 73 -4.23 9.08 12.92
N ASP A 74 -3.08 8.87 13.57
CA ASP A 74 -2.11 9.92 13.90
C ASP A 74 -1.23 10.35 12.71
N PHE A 75 -1.37 9.76 11.52
CA PHE A 75 -0.57 10.12 10.36
C PHE A 75 -1.05 11.41 9.69
N GLN A 76 -0.63 12.54 10.25
CA GLN A 76 -0.97 13.88 9.76
C GLN A 76 0.30 14.72 9.55
N PRO A 77 0.53 15.30 8.37
CA PRO A 77 1.61 16.23 8.14
C PRO A 77 1.33 17.56 8.82
N ASN A 78 2.37 18.36 9.02
CA ASN A 78 2.18 19.73 9.48
C ASN A 78 1.41 20.51 8.41
N SER A 79 0.19 20.96 8.74
CA SER A 79 -0.74 21.63 7.82
C SER A 79 -0.23 22.99 7.31
N THR A 80 0.88 23.50 7.84
CA THR A 80 1.49 24.77 7.39
C THR A 80 2.48 24.59 6.23
N LEU A 81 2.85 23.36 5.88
CA LEU A 81 3.73 23.06 4.75
C LEU A 81 2.88 22.65 3.53
N ASP A 82 3.37 22.93 2.31
CA ASP A 82 2.80 22.42 1.05
C ASP A 82 3.13 20.92 0.86
N ILE A 83 2.67 20.12 1.84
CA ILE A 83 2.88 18.68 1.96
C ILE A 83 1.51 18.02 2.17
N GLY A 84 1.16 17.11 1.28
CA GLY A 84 0.00 16.23 1.42
C GLY A 84 0.41 14.88 1.99
N SER A 85 -0.50 14.24 2.71
CA SER A 85 -0.38 12.82 3.09
C SER A 85 -1.68 12.09 2.81
N TRP A 86 -1.57 10.77 2.71
CA TRP A 86 -2.69 9.85 2.71
C TRP A 86 -2.25 8.51 3.29
N THR A 87 -3.24 7.73 3.72
CA THR A 87 -3.04 6.31 3.98
C THR A 87 -4.10 5.56 3.21
N GLU A 88 -3.66 4.81 2.22
CA GLU A 88 -4.52 3.85 1.53
C GLU A 88 -4.49 2.53 2.30
N ILE A 89 -5.67 1.94 2.52
CA ILE A 89 -5.82 0.62 3.13
C ILE A 89 -6.50 -0.26 2.10
N VAL A 90 -5.72 -1.14 1.47
CA VAL A 90 -6.22 -2.08 0.47
C VAL A 90 -6.69 -3.34 1.18
N TYR A 91 -8.00 -3.52 1.32
CA TYR A 91 -8.56 -4.78 1.81
C TYR A 91 -8.53 -5.84 0.71
N LEU A 92 -7.87 -6.95 0.98
CA LEU A 92 -7.70 -8.05 0.06
C LEU A 92 -8.50 -9.25 0.56
N HIS A 93 -9.58 -9.57 -0.14
CA HIS A 93 -10.39 -10.76 0.11
C HIS A 93 -10.20 -11.77 -1.02
N ASN A 94 -10.14 -13.06 -0.68
CA ASN A 94 -10.01 -14.15 -1.66
C ASN A 94 -8.80 -13.98 -2.60
N THR A 95 -7.65 -13.60 -2.02
CA THR A 95 -6.38 -13.50 -2.75
C THR A 95 -6.03 -14.82 -3.43
N ASN A 96 -5.32 -14.74 -4.55
CA ASN A 96 -4.92 -15.92 -5.29
C ASN A 96 -4.07 -16.83 -4.40
N LYS A 97 -4.62 -18.00 -4.04
CA LYS A 97 -3.93 -19.03 -3.25
C LYS A 97 -3.02 -19.91 -4.11
N ASP A 98 -2.94 -19.64 -5.41
CA ASP A 98 -2.06 -20.36 -6.32
C ASP A 98 -0.59 -20.06 -6.02
N LYS A 99 0.08 -21.09 -5.51
CA LYS A 99 1.51 -21.07 -5.19
C LYS A 99 2.40 -21.13 -6.43
N ASN A 100 1.83 -21.26 -7.63
CA ASN A 100 2.60 -21.29 -8.88
C ASN A 100 3.01 -19.91 -9.39
N THR A 101 2.58 -18.82 -8.75
CA THR A 101 2.95 -17.45 -9.13
C THR A 101 4.23 -16.98 -8.41
N ALA A 102 4.74 -15.81 -8.79
CA ALA A 102 5.83 -15.14 -8.04
C ALA A 102 5.33 -14.42 -6.79
N TYR A 103 4.02 -14.15 -6.69
CA TYR A 103 3.40 -13.48 -5.55
C TYR A 103 3.34 -14.41 -4.34
N ALA A 104 3.81 -13.93 -3.18
CA ALA A 104 4.10 -14.77 -2.01
C ALA A 104 3.12 -14.62 -0.83
N PHE A 105 2.05 -13.83 -0.98
CA PHE A 105 1.22 -13.37 0.14
C PHE A 105 -0.26 -13.78 0.02
N PRO A 106 -0.60 -15.08 -0.05
CA PRO A 106 -1.98 -15.53 -0.19
C PRO A 106 -2.82 -15.41 1.11
N ASP A 107 -2.21 -14.99 2.21
CA ASP A 107 -2.73 -14.96 3.57
C ASP A 107 -2.94 -13.54 4.12
N ILE A 108 -2.50 -12.50 3.40
CA ILE A 108 -2.66 -11.13 3.85
C ILE A 108 -4.13 -10.72 3.73
N ALA A 109 -4.58 -9.88 4.66
CA ALA A 109 -5.91 -9.30 4.66
C ALA A 109 -5.89 -7.84 4.22
N PHE A 110 -4.80 -7.12 4.50
CA PHE A 110 -4.67 -5.71 4.16
C PHE A 110 -3.27 -5.38 3.64
N ASP A 111 -3.18 -4.41 2.73
CA ASP A 111 -1.96 -3.64 2.49
C ASP A 111 -2.18 -2.20 2.96
N ILE A 112 -1.31 -1.74 3.86
CA ILE A 112 -1.33 -0.36 4.37
C ILE A 112 -0.28 0.42 3.61
N VAL A 113 -0.73 1.40 2.82
CA VAL A 113 0.10 2.16 1.88
C VAL A 113 0.09 3.64 2.29
N PRO A 114 1.00 4.05 3.19
CA PRO A 114 1.19 5.47 3.50
C PRO A 114 1.89 6.16 2.32
N GLY A 115 1.37 7.34 1.96
CA GLY A 115 1.97 8.20 0.97
C GLY A 115 2.10 9.64 1.46
N ILE A 116 3.17 10.28 1.00
CA ILE A 116 3.45 11.71 1.22
C ILE A 116 3.80 12.32 -0.12
N SER A 117 3.28 13.51 -0.39
CA SER A 117 3.53 14.24 -1.64
C SER A 117 3.84 15.71 -1.35
N TRP A 118 4.78 16.32 -2.07
CA TRP A 118 5.22 17.70 -1.83
C TRP A 118 5.77 18.37 -3.10
N LYS A 119 5.93 19.71 -3.06
CA LYS A 119 6.51 20.47 -4.18
C LYS A 119 7.94 20.93 -3.94
N ASN A 120 8.21 21.55 -2.79
CA ASN A 120 9.52 22.14 -2.50
C ASN A 120 10.57 21.05 -2.22
N PRO A 121 11.64 20.89 -3.04
CA PRO A 121 12.70 19.91 -2.81
C PRO A 121 13.40 20.04 -1.45
N ASP A 122 13.39 21.23 -0.82
CA ASP A 122 13.97 21.42 0.51
C ASP A 122 13.29 20.56 1.59
N TYR A 123 12.08 20.08 1.32
CA TYR A 123 11.33 19.18 2.20
C TYR A 123 11.62 17.69 1.94
N ASP A 124 12.46 17.32 0.97
CA ASP A 124 12.82 15.92 0.69
C ASP A 124 13.30 15.16 1.96
N PRO A 125 14.16 15.72 2.84
CA PRO A 125 14.56 15.02 4.07
C PRO A 125 13.41 14.86 5.07
N TYR A 126 12.59 15.90 5.23
CA TYR A 126 11.45 15.90 6.14
C TYR A 126 10.38 14.88 5.71
N ALA A 127 10.00 14.90 4.42
CA ALA A 127 8.97 14.02 3.88
C ALA A 127 9.38 12.54 4.00
N ARG A 128 10.64 12.20 3.65
CA ARG A 128 11.16 10.84 3.82
C ARG A 128 11.15 10.39 5.28
N GLN A 129 11.66 11.23 6.18
CA GLN A 129 11.68 10.93 7.61
C GLN A 129 10.27 10.72 8.18
N MET A 130 9.27 11.47 7.71
CA MET A 130 7.89 11.32 8.17
C MET A 130 7.31 9.95 7.82
N SER A 131 7.44 9.51 6.56
CA SER A 131 6.98 8.18 6.13
C SER A 131 7.75 7.04 6.81
N GLU A 132 9.06 7.19 7.02
CA GLU A 132 9.88 6.20 7.72
C GLU A 132 9.50 6.09 9.19
N LYS A 133 9.28 7.23 9.86
CA LYS A 133 8.83 7.27 11.26
C LYS A 133 7.45 6.67 11.43
N PHE A 134 6.54 6.95 10.49
CA PHE A 134 5.23 6.32 10.46
C PHE A 134 5.35 4.79 10.34
N LEU A 135 6.11 4.31 9.36
CA LEU A 135 6.33 2.87 9.15
C LEU A 135 6.97 2.21 10.38
N GLY A 136 7.96 2.85 11.01
CA GLY A 136 8.58 2.37 12.24
C GLY A 136 7.57 2.20 13.38
N LYS A 137 6.74 3.22 13.64
CA LYS A 137 5.67 3.14 14.64
C LYS A 137 4.66 2.04 14.32
N LEU A 138 4.31 1.88 13.05
CA LEU A 138 3.35 0.87 12.62
C LEU A 138 3.91 -0.55 12.84
N ILE A 139 5.20 -0.76 12.54
CA ILE A 139 5.92 -2.01 12.83
C ILE A 139 5.96 -2.27 14.34
N ASP A 140 6.28 -1.28 15.16
CA ASP A 140 6.30 -1.42 16.62
C ASP A 140 4.91 -1.78 17.17
N ALA A 141 3.84 -1.15 16.67
CA ALA A 141 2.47 -1.45 17.05
C ALA A 141 2.02 -2.86 16.60
N ALA A 142 2.54 -3.36 15.49
CA ALA A 142 2.25 -4.70 14.97
C ALA A 142 3.13 -5.81 15.59
N ALA A 143 4.24 -5.46 16.26
CA ALA A 143 5.22 -6.41 16.76
C ALA A 143 4.65 -7.43 17.77
N PRO A 144 3.78 -7.05 18.74
CA PRO A 144 3.22 -8.01 19.70
C PRO A 144 2.39 -9.12 19.05
N THR A 145 1.72 -8.80 17.94
CA THR A 145 0.83 -9.73 17.22
C THR A 145 1.47 -10.31 15.97
N LYS A 146 2.64 -9.82 15.57
CA LYS A 146 3.34 -10.16 14.31
C LYS A 146 2.43 -9.98 13.09
N SER A 147 1.62 -8.92 13.10
CA SER A 147 0.58 -8.72 12.09
C SER A 147 1.15 -8.35 10.73
N ILE A 148 2.23 -7.56 10.69
CA ILE A 148 2.93 -7.22 9.44
C ILE A 148 3.80 -8.41 9.02
N VAL A 149 3.59 -8.86 7.78
CA VAL A 149 4.17 -10.11 7.26
C VAL A 149 4.81 -9.94 5.87
N GLY A 150 4.83 -8.72 5.33
CA GLY A 150 5.40 -8.43 4.02
C GLY A 150 5.27 -6.96 3.63
N ALA A 151 5.71 -6.66 2.41
CA ALA A 151 5.54 -5.39 1.73
C ALA A 151 5.29 -5.64 0.24
N TYR A 152 4.62 -4.72 -0.45
CA TYR A 152 4.37 -4.83 -1.87
C TYR A 152 5.57 -4.33 -2.67
N ILE A 153 6.13 -5.18 -3.54
CA ILE A 153 7.34 -4.86 -4.31
C ILE A 153 7.17 -3.65 -5.23
N ASN A 154 5.96 -3.31 -5.66
CA ASN A 154 5.71 -2.12 -6.48
C ASN A 154 5.87 -0.80 -5.71
N HIS A 155 5.92 -0.86 -4.37
CA HIS A 155 6.30 0.23 -3.49
C HIS A 155 7.70 -0.04 -2.92
N ILE A 156 8.70 0.06 -3.79
CA ILE A 156 10.10 -0.26 -3.45
C ILE A 156 10.59 0.68 -2.36
N ASP A 157 11.01 0.09 -1.25
CA ASP A 157 11.56 0.79 -0.09
C ASP A 157 13.08 0.53 0.00
N PRO A 158 13.92 1.58 -0.19
CA PRO A 158 15.36 1.45 -0.05
C PRO A 158 15.81 1.17 1.39
N TYR A 159 14.96 1.35 2.39
CA TYR A 159 15.26 1.15 3.82
C TYR A 159 14.63 -0.12 4.41
N LEU A 160 13.82 -0.86 3.63
CA LEU A 160 13.21 -2.11 4.08
C LEU A 160 14.28 -3.13 4.49
N ARG A 161 14.24 -3.51 5.77
CA ARG A 161 15.08 -4.56 6.33
C ARG A 161 14.53 -5.93 5.92
N ASP A 162 15.43 -6.89 5.70
CA ASP A 162 15.05 -8.25 5.27
C ASP A 162 14.10 -8.25 4.05
N TRP A 163 14.36 -7.34 3.11
CA TRP A 163 13.53 -7.13 1.92
C TRP A 163 13.32 -8.40 1.09
N GLN A 164 14.27 -9.35 1.12
CA GLN A 164 14.14 -10.63 0.42
C GLN A 164 12.94 -11.40 0.96
N THR A 165 12.85 -11.53 2.29
CA THR A 165 11.72 -12.19 2.95
C THR A 165 10.47 -11.34 2.83
N MET A 166 10.57 -10.03 3.06
CA MET A 166 9.43 -9.11 3.05
C MET A 166 8.77 -8.95 1.68
N TYR A 167 9.50 -9.14 0.58
CA TYR A 167 8.93 -9.09 -0.78
C TYR A 167 8.65 -10.46 -1.39
N TYR A 168 9.40 -11.50 -1.03
CA TYR A 168 9.35 -12.77 -1.75
C TYR A 168 9.09 -13.99 -0.86
N ARG A 169 9.23 -13.89 0.47
CA ARG A 169 9.12 -15.02 1.41
C ARG A 169 9.82 -16.27 0.86
N ASN A 170 9.13 -17.41 0.86
CA ASN A 170 9.65 -18.70 0.38
C ASN A 170 9.86 -18.76 -1.15
N ASN A 171 9.39 -17.77 -1.92
CA ASN A 171 9.63 -17.74 -3.37
C ASN A 171 11.04 -17.27 -3.72
N TRP A 172 11.78 -16.68 -2.78
CA TRP A 172 13.11 -16.10 -3.03
C TRP A 172 14.05 -17.06 -3.76
N ASP A 173 14.20 -18.30 -3.25
CA ASP A 173 15.11 -19.28 -3.83
C ASP A 173 14.71 -19.71 -5.24
N ARG A 174 13.42 -19.96 -5.48
CA ARG A 174 12.89 -20.30 -6.82
C ARG A 174 13.14 -19.16 -7.81
N LEU A 175 12.95 -17.93 -7.38
CA LEU A 175 13.17 -16.75 -8.23
C LEU A 175 14.66 -16.56 -8.55
N ARG A 176 15.56 -16.89 -7.62
CA ARG A 176 17.01 -16.90 -7.91
C ARG A 176 17.39 -17.98 -8.92
N ASP A 177 16.75 -19.14 -8.91
CA ASP A 177 16.98 -20.18 -9.93
C ASP A 177 16.55 -19.68 -11.32
N VAL A 178 15.39 -19.03 -11.40
CA VAL A 178 14.91 -18.39 -12.64
C VAL A 178 15.89 -17.32 -13.11
N GLN A 179 16.33 -16.43 -12.22
CA GLN A 179 17.33 -15.39 -12.52
C GLN A 179 18.64 -16.01 -13.02
N THR A 180 19.14 -17.08 -12.39
CA THR A 180 20.38 -17.76 -12.80
C THR A 180 20.27 -18.33 -14.20
N LYS A 181 19.11 -18.89 -14.56
CA LYS A 181 18.87 -19.47 -15.88
C LYS A 181 18.78 -18.41 -16.98
N TRP A 182 18.12 -17.28 -16.71
CA TRP A 182 17.72 -16.32 -17.75
C TRP A 182 18.52 -15.02 -17.76
N ASP A 183 19.10 -14.61 -16.64
CA ASP A 183 20.00 -13.45 -16.52
C ASP A 183 21.18 -13.77 -15.58
N PRO A 184 22.06 -14.73 -15.96
CA PRO A 184 23.19 -15.19 -15.16
C PRO A 184 24.24 -14.11 -14.91
N THR A 185 24.34 -13.11 -15.78
CA THR A 185 25.31 -12.01 -15.65
C THR A 185 24.78 -10.86 -14.78
N TRP A 186 23.54 -10.96 -14.31
CA TRP A 186 22.84 -9.93 -13.56
C TRP A 186 22.85 -8.58 -14.28
N TYR A 187 22.51 -8.65 -15.57
CA TYR A 187 22.43 -7.49 -16.46
C TYR A 187 21.34 -6.53 -15.97
N PHE A 188 20.16 -7.05 -15.62
CA PHE A 188 19.02 -6.27 -15.11
C PHE A 188 19.07 -6.12 -13.59
N ARG A 189 20.12 -5.46 -13.08
CA ARG A 189 20.34 -5.25 -11.64
C ARG A 189 19.80 -3.91 -11.13
N PHE A 190 19.31 -3.91 -9.90
CA PHE A 190 18.98 -2.71 -9.12
C PHE A 190 19.11 -3.00 -7.61
N PRO A 191 19.08 -2.00 -6.71
CA PRO A 191 19.39 -2.19 -5.28
C PRO A 191 18.54 -3.24 -4.55
N ARG A 192 17.30 -3.49 -4.97
CA ARG A 192 16.39 -4.53 -4.43
C ARG A 192 16.07 -5.62 -5.46
N GLY A 193 16.98 -5.84 -6.41
CA GLY A 193 16.84 -6.86 -7.46
C GLY A 193 17.33 -8.24 -7.02
N ILE A 194 16.66 -9.28 -7.51
CA ILE A 194 17.01 -10.68 -7.24
C ILE A 194 18.33 -11.03 -7.95
N PRO A 195 19.41 -11.41 -7.25
CA PRO A 195 20.66 -11.77 -7.89
C PRO A 195 20.67 -13.26 -8.30
N PRO A 196 21.40 -13.63 -9.37
CA PRO A 196 21.62 -15.04 -9.71
C PRO A 196 22.34 -15.79 -8.56
N ARG A 197 22.28 -17.11 -8.58
CA ARG A 197 23.09 -17.97 -7.71
C ARG A 197 24.56 -17.83 -8.14
N LYS A 198 25.43 -17.80 -7.14
CA LYS A 198 26.88 -17.89 -7.35
C LYS A 198 27.27 -19.36 -7.45
#